data_AF-A0A5P9FKG3-F1
#
_entry.id   AF-A0A5P9FKG3-F1
#
_cell.length_a   1.000
_cell.length_b   1.000
_cell.length_c   1.000
_cell.angle_alpha   90.00
_cell.angle_beta   90.00
_cell.angle_gamma   90.00
#
_symmetry.space_group_name_H-M   'P 1'
#
loop_
_entity.id
_entity.type
_entity.pdbx_description
1 polymer ?
#
loop_
_entity_poly.entity_id
_entity_poly.type
_entity_poly.pdbx_seq_one_letter_code
_entity_poly.pdbx_strand_id
1 'polypeptide(L)'
;MLLRTLIASLAISCTAGMAATSDTLDLMQKAEDLPLFVKPDPSPQAVAASPRPKARRDQLPTARWGKTGQRAIWTRATLSALNGHASRLPEIVPRDIEEWCPAYPEANRRDREAFWVGLVSTLVKHESTYRPTVIGGGGRWHGLLQILPSTARLYNCRATTGAALLDGPANLSCGLRIMARTVSRDGVVSQGMRGVAADWGPFHSGSKRRDMMAWTREQTYCQPIFNTRPVARPAPPIEVAEDG
;
A
#
# COMPACT_ATOMS: atom_id res chain seq x y z
N MET A 1 -88.80 15.72 13.77
CA MET A 1 -88.78 16.31 12.41
C MET A 1 -87.64 15.66 11.66
N LEU A 2 -87.96 14.73 10.75
CA LEU A 2 -87.82 14.89 9.28
C LEU A 2 -86.37 14.59 8.84
N LEU A 3 -86.06 13.82 7.80
CA LEU A 3 -86.80 12.90 6.93
C LEU A 3 -85.71 12.16 6.12
N ARG A 4 -86.06 10.96 5.66
CA ARG A 4 -85.46 10.05 4.65
C ARG A 4 -84.63 10.75 3.55
N THR A 5 -83.58 10.16 2.98
CA THR A 5 -83.68 9.13 1.91
C THR A 5 -82.38 8.34 1.63
N LEU A 6 -82.59 7.12 1.12
CA LEU A 6 -81.67 6.10 0.63
C LEU A 6 -80.94 6.46 -0.68
N ILE A 7 -79.72 5.93 -0.89
CA ILE A 7 -79.29 5.35 -2.17
C ILE A 7 -78.43 4.09 -1.90
N ALA A 8 -78.83 2.98 -2.52
CA ALA A 8 -78.15 1.69 -2.57
C ALA A 8 -77.41 1.54 -3.90
N SER A 9 -76.27 0.82 -3.94
CA SER A 9 -75.72 0.12 -5.12
C SER A 9 -74.54 -0.76 -4.67
N LEU A 10 -74.78 -2.04 -4.38
CA LEU A 10 -74.56 -3.21 -5.26
C LEU A 10 -73.07 -3.58 -5.42
N ALA A 11 -72.59 -4.44 -4.52
CA ALA A 11 -71.33 -5.16 -4.69
C ALA A 11 -71.57 -6.38 -5.60
N ILE A 12 -70.98 -6.37 -6.78
CA ILE A 12 -70.95 -7.53 -7.68
C ILE A 12 -69.75 -8.40 -7.27
N SER A 13 -70.02 -9.49 -6.56
CA SER A 13 -69.06 -10.57 -6.38
C SER A 13 -69.10 -11.45 -7.63
N CYS A 14 -68.03 -11.39 -8.44
CA CYS A 14 -67.82 -12.30 -9.54
C CYS A 14 -66.81 -13.38 -9.09
N THR A 15 -67.31 -14.49 -8.55
CA THR A 15 -66.51 -15.70 -8.34
C THR A 15 -66.37 -16.44 -9.67
N ALA A 16 -65.34 -16.13 -10.44
CA ALA A 16 -64.95 -16.95 -11.59
C ALA A 16 -64.07 -18.11 -11.09
N GLY A 17 -64.67 -19.28 -10.91
CA GLY A 17 -63.93 -20.53 -10.82
C GLY A 17 -63.28 -20.84 -12.17
N MET A 18 -62.00 -20.53 -12.34
CA MET A 18 -61.21 -21.07 -13.43
C MET A 18 -60.67 -22.43 -12.99
N ALA A 19 -61.39 -23.50 -13.32
CA ALA A 19 -60.79 -24.82 -13.34
C ALA A 19 -59.77 -24.83 -14.48
N ALA A 20 -58.48 -24.88 -14.15
CA ALA A 20 -57.43 -25.17 -15.12
C ALA A 20 -57.74 -26.51 -15.79
N THR A 21 -57.77 -26.54 -17.12
CA THR A 21 -57.95 -27.79 -17.87
C THR A 21 -56.67 -28.61 -17.77
N SER A 22 -56.77 -29.94 -17.90
CA SER A 22 -55.60 -30.83 -17.81
C SER A 22 -54.49 -30.45 -18.82
N ASP A 23 -54.85 -29.83 -19.94
CA ASP A 23 -53.90 -29.36 -20.96
C ASP A 23 -53.09 -28.14 -20.52
N THR A 24 -53.67 -27.23 -19.72
CA THR A 24 -52.89 -26.08 -19.22
C THR A 24 -51.93 -26.50 -18.11
N LEU A 25 -52.29 -27.49 -17.29
CA LEU A 25 -51.39 -28.09 -16.31
C LEU A 25 -50.25 -28.87 -16.97
N ASP A 26 -50.50 -29.64 -18.03
CA ASP A 26 -49.44 -30.37 -18.78
C ASP A 26 -48.43 -29.44 -19.44
N LEU A 27 -48.89 -28.30 -19.97
CA LEU A 27 -48.02 -27.28 -20.57
C LEU A 27 -47.21 -26.50 -19.52
N MET A 28 -47.78 -26.20 -18.36
CA MET A 28 -47.04 -25.58 -17.26
C MET A 28 -45.97 -26.52 -16.70
N GLN A 29 -46.25 -27.83 -16.64
CA GLN A 29 -45.32 -28.83 -16.14
C GLN A 29 -44.16 -29.10 -17.14
N LYS A 30 -44.44 -29.12 -18.45
CA LYS A 30 -43.38 -29.16 -19.49
C LYS A 30 -42.43 -27.96 -19.48
N ALA A 31 -42.89 -26.80 -19.01
CA ALA A 31 -42.05 -25.60 -18.93
C ALA A 31 -41.08 -25.62 -17.73
N GLU A 32 -41.43 -26.32 -16.65
CA GLU A 32 -40.52 -26.56 -15.51
C GLU A 32 -39.46 -27.63 -15.82
N ASP A 33 -39.76 -28.54 -16.75
CA ASP A 33 -38.83 -29.58 -17.24
C ASP A 33 -37.84 -29.10 -18.31
N LEU A 34 -37.92 -27.83 -18.74
CA LEU A 34 -36.88 -27.23 -19.57
C LEU A 34 -35.65 -26.96 -18.69
N PRO A 35 -34.48 -27.58 -18.96
CA PRO A 35 -33.29 -27.33 -18.17
C PRO A 35 -32.81 -25.90 -18.44
N LEU A 36 -33.28 -24.95 -17.64
CA LEU A 36 -32.88 -23.54 -17.64
C LEU A 36 -31.40 -23.34 -17.21
N PHE A 37 -30.67 -24.45 -16.98
CA PHE A 37 -29.26 -24.46 -16.65
C PHE A 37 -28.56 -25.68 -17.24
N VAL A 38 -28.50 -25.80 -18.56
CA VAL A 38 -27.38 -26.53 -19.17
C VAL A 38 -26.13 -25.70 -18.88
N LYS A 39 -25.38 -26.07 -17.84
CA LYS A 39 -24.02 -25.57 -17.67
C LYS A 39 -23.21 -26.17 -18.83
N PRO A 40 -22.76 -25.37 -19.81
CA PRO A 40 -21.94 -25.91 -20.88
C PRO A 40 -20.68 -26.51 -20.28
N ASP A 41 -20.26 -27.67 -20.78
CA ASP A 41 -18.97 -28.23 -20.39
C ASP A 41 -17.87 -27.21 -20.71
N PRO A 42 -16.93 -27.00 -19.78
CA PRO A 42 -15.81 -26.10 -20.04
C PRO A 42 -15.05 -26.60 -21.27
N SER A 43 -14.69 -25.67 -22.17
CA SER A 43 -13.91 -26.05 -23.34
C SER A 43 -12.58 -26.71 -22.91
N PRO A 44 -11.98 -27.57 -23.76
CA PRO A 44 -10.67 -28.17 -23.45
C PRO A 44 -9.55 -27.15 -23.20
N GLN A 45 -9.77 -25.88 -23.57
CA GLN A 45 -8.85 -24.76 -23.42
C GLN A 45 -9.21 -23.84 -22.23
N ALA A 46 -10.30 -24.11 -21.52
CA ALA A 46 -10.74 -23.30 -20.41
C ALA A 46 -9.79 -23.49 -19.21
N VAL A 47 -9.28 -22.38 -18.69
CA VAL A 47 -8.51 -22.40 -17.44
C VAL A 47 -9.46 -22.63 -16.27
N ALA A 48 -9.18 -23.65 -15.45
CA ALA A 48 -9.99 -24.01 -14.28
C ALA A 48 -10.08 -22.86 -13.25
N ALA A 49 -9.08 -21.99 -13.22
CA ALA A 49 -9.09 -20.72 -12.52
C ALA A 49 -8.29 -19.68 -13.31
N SER A 50 -8.87 -18.50 -13.52
CA SER A 50 -8.10 -17.36 -13.99
C SER A 50 -7.22 -16.85 -12.85
N PRO A 51 -5.90 -16.69 -13.03
CA PRO A 51 -5.07 -15.99 -12.07
C PRO A 51 -5.56 -14.54 -11.98
N ARG A 52 -6.46 -14.24 -11.04
CA ARG A 52 -6.86 -12.86 -10.80
C ARG A 52 -5.62 -12.10 -10.34
N PRO A 53 -5.30 -10.94 -10.94
CA PRO A 53 -4.24 -10.09 -10.44
C PRO A 53 -4.49 -9.82 -8.94
N LYS A 54 -3.48 -10.04 -8.09
CA LYS A 54 -3.55 -9.59 -6.71
C LYS A 54 -3.80 -8.09 -6.72
N ALA A 55 -4.78 -7.63 -5.94
CA ALA A 55 -5.08 -6.22 -5.81
C ALA A 55 -3.78 -5.46 -5.49
N ARG A 56 -3.47 -4.44 -6.29
CA ARG A 56 -2.30 -3.59 -6.05
C ARG A 56 -2.58 -2.71 -4.84
N ARG A 57 -1.53 -2.24 -4.17
CA ARG A 57 -1.70 -1.25 -3.10
C ARG A 57 -2.24 0.04 -3.71
N ASP A 58 -3.48 0.37 -3.42
CA ASP A 58 -4.13 1.58 -3.92
C ASP A 58 -3.49 2.84 -3.34
N GLN A 59 -2.92 2.74 -2.13
CA GLN A 59 -2.23 3.83 -1.47
C GLN A 59 -0.75 3.51 -1.24
N LEU A 60 0.12 4.22 -1.96
CA LEU A 60 1.55 4.20 -1.74
C LEU A 60 1.89 4.93 -0.41
N PRO A 61 2.84 4.42 0.38
CA PRO A 61 3.24 5.10 1.62
C PRO A 61 3.83 6.48 1.34
N THR A 62 3.64 7.41 2.28
CA THR A 62 4.28 8.73 2.23
C THR A 62 5.79 8.58 2.22
N ALA A 63 6.41 9.26 1.25
CA ALA A 63 7.85 9.22 0.99
C ALA A 63 8.35 10.57 0.47
N ARG A 64 9.60 10.91 0.81
CA ARG A 64 10.24 12.19 0.56
C ARG A 64 11.00 12.26 -0.78
N TRP A 65 10.46 11.74 -1.88
CA TRP A 65 11.15 11.67 -3.18
C TRP A 65 11.39 13.01 -3.93
N GLY A 66 11.29 14.15 -3.24
CA GLY A 66 11.35 15.46 -3.89
C GLY A 66 10.17 15.75 -4.82
N LYS A 67 10.32 16.78 -5.67
CA LYS A 67 9.30 17.21 -6.63
C LYS A 67 9.44 16.55 -8.02
N THR A 68 10.49 15.78 -8.25
CA THR A 68 10.73 15.10 -9.53
C THR A 68 9.63 14.07 -9.80
N GLY A 69 9.14 13.99 -11.04
CA GLY A 69 7.95 13.21 -11.43
C GLY A 69 8.01 11.68 -11.27
N GLN A 70 9.06 11.14 -10.66
CA GLN A 70 9.29 9.69 -10.53
C GLN A 70 8.95 9.12 -9.13
N ARG A 71 8.23 9.89 -8.28
CA ARG A 71 7.91 9.49 -6.90
C ARG A 71 7.23 8.11 -6.84
N ALA A 72 6.24 7.88 -7.68
CA ALA A 72 5.45 6.64 -7.67
C ALA A 72 6.28 5.43 -8.11
N ILE A 73 7.11 5.57 -9.15
CA ILE A 73 7.95 4.47 -9.64
C ILE A 73 9.04 4.10 -8.63
N TRP A 74 9.65 5.08 -7.96
CA TRP A 74 10.63 4.82 -6.91
C TRP A 74 10.00 4.16 -5.69
N THR A 75 8.83 4.64 -5.22
CA THR A 75 8.11 3.94 -4.14
C THR A 75 7.79 2.50 -4.54
N ARG A 76 7.29 2.26 -5.75
CA ARG A 76 6.97 0.90 -6.21
C ARG A 76 8.21 0.02 -6.38
N ALA A 77 9.33 0.56 -6.84
CA ALA A 77 10.59 -0.16 -6.95
C ALA A 77 11.12 -0.59 -5.57
N THR A 78 11.10 0.33 -4.60
CA THR A 78 11.49 0.05 -3.22
C THR A 78 10.56 -0.99 -2.58
N LEU A 79 9.23 -0.86 -2.74
CA LEU A 79 8.28 -1.86 -2.28
C LEU A 79 8.49 -3.22 -2.95
N SER A 80 8.74 -3.26 -4.27
CA SER A 80 9.02 -4.49 -5.00
C SER A 80 10.26 -5.20 -4.44
N ALA A 81 11.33 -4.47 -4.15
CA ALA A 81 12.51 -5.02 -3.49
C ALA A 81 12.20 -5.56 -2.08
N LEU A 82 11.45 -4.81 -1.26
CA LEU A 82 11.02 -5.23 0.09
C LEU A 82 10.06 -6.43 0.09
N ASN A 83 9.35 -6.68 -1.01
CA ASN A 83 8.51 -7.88 -1.17
C ASN A 83 9.28 -9.03 -1.85
N GLY A 84 10.51 -8.79 -2.31
CA GLY A 84 11.37 -9.74 -2.99
C GLY A 84 12.68 -9.99 -2.24
N HIS A 85 13.81 -9.65 -2.84
CA HIS A 85 15.14 -9.99 -2.29
C HIS A 85 15.52 -9.25 -1.00
N ALA A 86 14.76 -8.24 -0.61
CA ALA A 86 14.95 -7.48 0.62
C ALA A 86 13.83 -7.75 1.65
N SER A 87 13.11 -8.87 1.51
CA SER A 87 11.98 -9.25 2.39
C SER A 87 12.31 -9.35 3.86
N ARG A 88 13.57 -9.57 4.21
CA ARG A 88 14.00 -9.66 5.61
C ARG A 88 14.04 -8.31 6.32
N LEU A 89 14.19 -7.19 5.59
CA LEU A 89 14.29 -5.85 6.19
C LEU A 89 13.09 -5.50 7.08
N PRO A 90 11.83 -5.63 6.61
CA PRO A 90 10.65 -5.36 7.44
C PRO A 90 10.38 -6.38 8.55
N GLU A 91 11.05 -7.53 8.55
CA GLU A 91 10.84 -8.60 9.55
C GLU A 91 11.66 -8.36 10.80
N ILE A 92 12.82 -7.72 10.63
CA ILE A 92 13.72 -7.36 11.72
C ILE A 92 13.11 -6.21 12.51
N VAL A 93 13.19 -6.28 13.83
CA VAL A 93 12.98 -5.15 14.74
C VAL A 93 14.36 -4.69 15.19
N PRO A 94 14.94 -3.62 14.59
CA PRO A 94 16.27 -3.14 14.97
C PRO A 94 16.28 -2.62 16.41
N ARG A 95 17.40 -2.77 17.12
CA ARG A 95 17.51 -2.36 18.54
C ARG A 95 17.33 -0.85 18.75
N ASP A 96 17.70 -0.05 17.78
CA ASP A 96 17.60 1.42 17.78
C ASP A 96 16.29 1.92 17.14
N ILE A 97 15.35 1.03 16.79
CA ILE A 97 14.21 1.41 15.95
C ILE A 97 13.29 2.44 16.60
N GLU A 98 13.19 2.48 17.93
CA GLU A 98 12.37 3.46 18.64
C GLU A 98 12.88 4.89 18.45
N GLU A 99 14.18 5.06 18.18
CA GLU A 99 14.76 6.36 17.84
C GLU A 99 14.31 6.82 16.45
N TRP A 100 14.08 5.88 15.52
CA TRP A 100 13.72 6.14 14.13
C TRP A 100 12.20 6.16 13.87
N CYS A 101 11.47 5.28 14.55
CA CYS A 101 10.07 4.95 14.31
C CYS A 101 9.46 4.24 15.54
N PRO A 102 8.94 4.98 16.54
CA PRO A 102 8.42 4.41 17.80
C PRO A 102 7.35 3.33 17.62
N ALA A 103 6.45 3.46 16.63
CA ALA A 103 5.38 2.48 16.40
C ALA A 103 5.85 1.19 15.70
N TYR A 104 7.10 1.12 15.23
CA TYR A 104 7.59 0.02 14.40
C TYR A 104 7.49 -1.39 15.03
N PRO A 105 7.80 -1.59 16.33
CA PRO A 105 7.75 -2.92 16.94
C PRO A 105 6.36 -3.56 16.82
N GLU A 106 5.30 -2.76 16.97
CA GLU A 106 3.90 -3.20 16.91
C GLU A 106 3.30 -3.06 15.51
N ALA A 107 4.00 -2.39 14.59
CA ALA A 107 3.54 -2.15 13.23
C ALA A 107 3.37 -3.45 12.45
N ASN A 108 2.31 -3.52 11.64
CA ASN A 108 2.12 -4.59 10.67
C ASN A 108 3.17 -4.50 9.54
N ARG A 109 3.26 -5.56 8.71
CA ARG A 109 4.21 -5.63 7.60
C ARG A 109 4.16 -4.42 6.66
N ARG A 110 2.97 -3.90 6.36
CA ARG A 110 2.78 -2.75 5.44
C ARG A 110 3.42 -1.49 6.01
N ASP A 111 3.22 -1.22 7.30
CA ASP A 111 3.75 -0.02 7.95
C ASP A 111 5.26 -0.12 8.18
N ARG A 112 5.77 -1.32 8.45
CA ARG A 112 7.22 -1.59 8.49
C ARG A 112 7.90 -1.37 7.14
N GLU A 113 7.25 -1.75 6.04
CA GLU A 113 7.72 -1.44 4.69
C GLU A 113 7.63 0.06 4.38
N ALA A 114 6.57 0.73 4.85
CA ALA A 114 6.41 2.17 4.70
C ALA A 114 7.57 2.93 5.36
N PHE A 115 8.00 2.51 6.55
CA PHE A 115 9.21 3.03 7.20
C PHE A 115 10.45 2.90 6.32
N TRP A 116 10.73 1.72 5.76
CA TRP A 116 11.91 1.52 4.92
C TRP A 116 11.86 2.35 3.64
N VAL A 117 10.67 2.50 3.02
CA VAL A 117 10.46 3.42 1.90
C VAL A 117 10.78 4.86 2.32
N GLY A 118 10.26 5.28 3.48
CA GLY A 118 10.49 6.58 4.08
C GLY A 118 11.97 6.87 4.30
N LEU A 119 12.67 5.99 5.02
CA LEU A 119 14.10 6.10 5.32
C LEU A 119 14.95 6.19 4.05
N VAL A 120 14.69 5.34 3.05
CA VAL A 120 15.45 5.38 1.78
C VAL A 120 15.19 6.69 1.05
N SER A 121 13.97 7.23 1.10
CA SER A 121 13.65 8.50 0.48
C SER A 121 14.37 9.69 1.12
N THR A 122 14.57 9.67 2.43
CA THR A 122 15.36 10.70 3.11
C THR A 122 16.86 10.51 2.85
N LEU A 123 17.35 9.28 2.72
CA LEU A 123 18.73 9.01 2.32
C LEU A 123 19.04 9.53 0.91
N VAL A 124 18.15 9.28 -0.06
CA VAL A 124 18.31 9.78 -1.44
C VAL A 124 18.41 11.31 -1.50
N LYS A 125 17.70 12.03 -0.63
CA LYS A 125 17.86 13.49 -0.48
C LYS A 125 19.32 13.86 -0.21
N HIS A 126 19.95 13.14 0.72
CA HIS A 126 21.29 13.45 1.24
C HIS A 126 22.43 12.92 0.38
N GLU A 127 22.16 11.92 -0.46
CA GLU A 127 23.11 11.32 -1.40
C GLU A 127 23.11 12.00 -2.77
N SER A 128 21.94 12.29 -3.33
CA SER A 128 21.84 12.73 -4.72
C SER A 128 20.90 13.93 -4.94
N THR A 129 20.25 14.44 -3.89
CA THR A 129 19.20 15.46 -4.00
C THR A 129 18.11 15.00 -4.99
N TYR A 130 17.75 13.72 -4.94
CA TYR A 130 16.75 13.08 -5.81
C TYR A 130 17.12 13.03 -7.30
N ARG A 131 18.41 13.05 -7.65
CA ARG A 131 18.85 13.04 -9.05
C ARG A 131 19.42 11.66 -9.42
N PRO A 132 18.74 10.87 -10.26
CA PRO A 132 19.16 9.50 -10.57
C PRO A 132 20.41 9.45 -11.45
N THR A 133 20.76 10.52 -12.14
CA THR A 133 21.91 10.57 -13.07
C THR A 133 23.16 11.23 -12.47
N VAL A 134 23.18 11.47 -11.16
CA VAL A 134 24.36 12.05 -10.48
C VAL A 134 25.47 11.01 -10.33
N ILE A 135 26.68 11.44 -10.65
CA ILE A 135 27.91 10.69 -10.39
C ILE A 135 28.76 11.50 -9.39
N GLY A 136 29.04 10.94 -8.23
CA GLY A 136 29.76 11.60 -7.14
C GLY A 136 31.14 10.99 -6.86
N GLY A 137 31.86 11.63 -5.93
CA GLY A 137 33.18 11.20 -5.45
C GLY A 137 34.22 11.02 -6.55
N GLY A 138 34.28 11.98 -7.50
CA GLY A 138 35.25 11.96 -8.61
C GLY A 138 34.97 10.90 -9.67
N GLY A 139 33.69 10.54 -9.90
CA GLY A 139 33.32 9.57 -10.94
C GLY A 139 33.05 8.14 -10.43
N ARG A 140 33.07 7.94 -9.10
CA ARG A 140 33.06 6.60 -8.49
C ARG A 140 31.67 6.11 -8.11
N TRP A 141 30.83 6.99 -7.57
CA TRP A 141 29.56 6.63 -6.97
C TRP A 141 28.40 7.08 -7.85
N HIS A 142 27.41 6.21 -8.04
CA HIS A 142 26.41 6.39 -9.10
C HIS A 142 24.98 6.40 -8.56
N GLY A 143 24.19 7.33 -9.08
CA GLY A 143 22.75 7.37 -8.97
C GLY A 143 22.19 7.76 -7.62
N LEU A 144 20.94 7.37 -7.37
CA LEU A 144 20.12 7.90 -6.26
C LEU A 144 20.75 7.70 -4.88
N LEU A 145 21.32 6.52 -4.65
CA LEU A 145 21.98 6.10 -3.42
C LEU A 145 23.50 6.09 -3.51
N GLN A 146 24.07 6.70 -4.56
CA GLN A 146 25.51 6.83 -4.76
C GLN A 146 26.23 5.51 -4.52
N ILE A 147 25.97 4.50 -5.37
CA ILE A 147 26.52 3.14 -5.22
C ILE A 147 27.75 2.97 -6.11
N LEU A 148 28.79 2.33 -5.59
CA LEU A 148 30.00 1.97 -6.33
C LEU A 148 29.75 0.66 -7.13
N PRO A 149 30.13 0.57 -8.43
CA PRO A 149 29.92 -0.65 -9.21
C PRO A 149 30.53 -1.91 -8.62
N SER A 150 31.70 -1.82 -7.96
CA SER A 150 32.30 -2.99 -7.29
C SER A 150 31.49 -3.45 -6.07
N THR A 151 30.93 -2.53 -5.29
CA THR A 151 29.99 -2.87 -4.21
C THR A 151 28.75 -3.55 -4.77
N ALA A 152 28.17 -3.01 -5.85
CA ALA A 152 27.01 -3.63 -6.48
C ALA A 152 27.30 -5.07 -6.93
N ARG A 153 28.49 -5.35 -7.47
CA ARG A 153 28.94 -6.72 -7.79
C ARG A 153 29.13 -7.59 -6.55
N LEU A 154 29.77 -7.07 -5.50
CA LEU A 154 29.97 -7.78 -4.23
C LEU A 154 28.65 -8.27 -3.63
N TYR A 155 27.60 -7.44 -3.71
CA TYR A 155 26.26 -7.79 -3.22
C TYR A 155 25.38 -8.47 -4.28
N ASN A 156 25.96 -8.91 -5.40
CA ASN A 156 25.29 -9.58 -6.51
C ASN A 156 24.06 -8.83 -7.04
N CYS A 157 24.11 -7.49 -7.08
CA CYS A 157 23.04 -6.68 -7.66
C CYS A 157 22.87 -6.95 -9.16
N ARG A 158 21.67 -6.67 -9.71
CA ARG A 158 21.44 -6.74 -11.17
C ARG A 158 22.16 -5.62 -11.91
N ALA A 159 22.07 -4.39 -11.40
CA ALA A 159 22.85 -3.26 -11.92
C ALA A 159 24.27 -3.33 -11.34
N THR A 160 25.25 -3.64 -12.18
CA THR A 160 26.65 -3.86 -11.77
C THR A 160 27.65 -2.90 -12.41
N THR A 161 27.17 -2.01 -13.29
CA THR A 161 27.97 -1.00 -13.99
C THR A 161 27.53 0.41 -13.58
N GLY A 162 28.40 1.40 -13.77
CA GLY A 162 28.07 2.79 -13.48
C GLY A 162 26.82 3.26 -14.22
N ALA A 163 26.74 2.98 -15.53
CA ALA A 163 25.58 3.31 -16.35
C ALA A 163 24.29 2.64 -15.87
N ALA A 164 24.34 1.35 -15.51
CA ALA A 164 23.17 0.63 -15.00
C ALA A 164 22.69 1.18 -13.64
N LEU A 165 23.61 1.72 -12.83
CA LEU A 165 23.29 2.33 -11.53
C LEU A 165 22.71 3.74 -11.66
N LEU A 166 22.69 4.35 -12.85
CA LEU A 166 21.96 5.59 -13.11
C LEU A 166 20.45 5.37 -13.30
N ASP A 167 20.01 4.12 -13.48
CA ASP A 167 18.59 3.78 -13.42
C ASP A 167 18.09 3.81 -11.97
N GLY A 168 17.14 4.70 -11.67
CA GLY A 168 16.64 4.93 -10.32
C GLY A 168 16.09 3.66 -9.66
N PRO A 169 15.12 2.94 -10.28
CA PRO A 169 14.61 1.67 -9.78
C PRO A 169 15.69 0.61 -9.52
N ALA A 170 16.64 0.42 -10.44
CA ALA A 170 17.71 -0.56 -10.27
C ALA A 170 18.68 -0.17 -9.16
N ASN A 171 18.98 1.13 -9.01
CA ASN A 171 19.81 1.68 -7.94
C ASN A 171 19.18 1.45 -6.57
N LEU A 172 17.90 1.80 -6.40
CA LEU A 172 17.13 1.57 -5.17
C LEU A 172 17.03 0.08 -4.83
N SER A 173 16.77 -0.76 -5.84
CA SER A 173 16.74 -2.21 -5.70
C SER A 173 18.08 -2.76 -5.17
N CYS A 174 19.21 -2.27 -5.69
CA CYS A 174 20.54 -2.66 -5.22
C CYS A 174 20.80 -2.17 -3.79
N GLY A 175 20.49 -0.90 -3.50
CA GLY A 175 20.63 -0.35 -2.15
C GLY A 175 19.86 -1.16 -1.11
N LEU A 176 18.62 -1.56 -1.39
CA LEU A 176 17.87 -2.41 -0.46
C LEU A 176 18.46 -3.81 -0.28
N ARG A 177 19.14 -4.37 -1.28
CA ARG A 177 19.86 -5.65 -1.12
C ARG A 177 21.02 -5.51 -0.14
N ILE A 178 21.77 -4.42 -0.26
CA ILE A 178 22.89 -4.08 0.64
C ILE A 178 22.35 -3.87 2.06
N MET A 179 21.34 -3.00 2.22
CA MET A 179 20.70 -2.74 3.53
C MET A 179 20.16 -4.02 4.17
N ALA A 180 19.52 -4.90 3.39
CA ALA A 180 19.01 -6.15 3.92
C ALA A 180 20.12 -7.03 4.47
N ARG A 181 21.30 -7.04 3.84
CA ARG A 181 22.45 -7.78 4.36
C ARG A 181 23.02 -7.13 5.62
N THR A 182 23.24 -5.82 5.63
CA THR A 182 23.92 -5.14 6.74
C THR A 182 23.03 -5.00 7.98
N VAL A 183 21.75 -4.65 7.81
CA VAL A 183 20.78 -4.56 8.92
C VAL A 183 20.52 -5.94 9.52
N SER A 184 20.41 -6.99 8.70
CA SER A 184 20.30 -8.37 9.22
C SER A 184 21.53 -8.80 10.01
N ARG A 185 22.72 -8.39 9.56
CA ARG A 185 23.99 -8.71 10.23
C ARG A 185 24.10 -7.98 11.57
N ASP A 186 23.70 -6.72 11.62
CA ASP A 186 24.03 -5.83 12.74
C ASP A 186 22.89 -5.61 13.75
N GLY A 187 21.64 -5.83 13.32
CA GLY A 187 20.44 -5.67 14.14
C GLY A 187 20.14 -4.23 14.55
N VAL A 188 20.60 -3.24 13.77
CA VAL A 188 20.36 -1.81 13.95
C VAL A 188 20.02 -1.14 12.62
N VAL A 189 19.25 -0.06 12.65
CA VAL A 189 19.11 0.85 11.51
C VAL A 189 20.44 1.56 11.28
N SER A 190 21.02 2.17 12.31
CA SER A 190 22.32 2.85 12.20
C SER A 190 22.98 3.11 13.55
N GLN A 191 24.11 2.44 13.83
CA GLN A 191 24.92 2.67 15.02
C GLN A 191 26.42 2.59 14.68
N GLY A 192 27.15 3.71 14.75
CA GLY A 192 28.55 3.74 14.30
C GLY A 192 28.67 3.37 12.81
N MET A 193 29.41 2.30 12.49
CA MET A 193 29.56 1.73 11.14
C MET A 193 28.62 0.53 10.88
N ARG A 194 27.53 0.41 11.64
CA ARG A 194 26.60 -0.73 11.58
C ARG A 194 25.25 -0.37 10.95
N GLY A 195 24.56 -1.38 10.41
CA GLY A 195 23.27 -1.24 9.75
C GLY A 195 23.40 -0.55 8.41
N VAL A 196 22.53 0.42 8.15
CA VAL A 196 22.62 1.27 6.95
C VAL A 196 23.89 2.14 6.99
N ALA A 197 24.39 2.51 8.17
CA ALA A 197 25.62 3.31 8.26
C ALA A 197 26.89 2.55 7.81
N ALA A 198 26.81 1.25 7.52
CA ALA A 198 27.95 0.49 7.00
C ALA A 198 28.39 0.92 5.59
N ASP A 199 27.45 1.39 4.76
CA ASP A 199 27.70 1.73 3.36
C ASP A 199 27.38 3.20 3.02
N TRP A 200 26.60 3.91 3.86
CA TRP A 200 26.10 5.25 3.53
C TRP A 200 26.59 6.36 4.46
N GLY A 201 27.39 7.26 3.90
CA GLY A 201 28.03 8.38 4.59
C GLY A 201 27.11 9.37 5.33
N PRO A 202 25.90 9.69 4.84
CA PRO A 202 24.96 10.59 5.52
C PRO A 202 24.63 10.20 6.95
N PHE A 203 24.71 8.91 7.31
CA PHE A 203 24.47 8.45 8.67
C PHE A 203 25.59 8.87 9.65
N HIS A 204 26.78 9.22 9.16
CA HIS A 204 27.87 9.73 10.01
C HIS A 204 27.77 11.23 10.27
N SER A 205 26.98 11.98 9.49
CA SER A 205 26.69 13.38 9.77
C SER A 205 25.56 13.50 10.78
N GLY A 206 25.84 14.07 11.96
CA GLY A 206 24.81 14.28 12.99
C GLY A 206 23.63 15.13 12.49
N SER A 207 23.89 16.13 11.65
CA SER A 207 22.83 16.97 11.06
C SER A 207 21.95 16.18 10.08
N LYS A 208 22.56 15.47 9.13
CA LYS A 208 21.80 14.67 8.14
C LYS A 208 21.03 13.53 8.82
N ARG A 209 21.65 12.83 9.77
CA ARG A 209 21.00 11.77 10.56
C ARG A 209 19.78 12.30 11.30
N ARG A 210 19.89 13.45 11.97
CA ARG A 210 18.73 14.09 12.63
C ARG A 210 17.63 14.49 11.65
N ASP A 211 17.94 15.03 10.47
CA ASP A 211 16.91 15.33 9.44
C ASP A 211 16.20 14.05 8.95
N MET A 212 16.92 12.94 8.78
CA MET A 212 16.32 11.66 8.40
C MET A 212 15.40 11.13 9.50
N MET A 213 15.88 11.10 10.76
CA MET A 213 15.11 10.62 11.92
C MET A 213 13.88 11.49 12.18
N ALA A 214 14.02 12.82 12.16
CA ALA A 214 12.90 13.74 12.37
C ALA A 214 11.80 13.48 11.34
N TRP A 215 12.17 13.38 10.06
CA TRP A 215 11.21 13.13 9.00
C TRP A 215 10.53 11.76 9.13
N THR A 216 11.25 10.67 9.44
CA THR A 216 10.61 9.35 9.57
C THR A 216 9.67 9.29 10.76
N ARG A 217 10.03 9.93 11.88
CA ARG A 217 9.19 9.96 13.09
C ARG A 217 7.88 10.71 12.88
N GLU A 218 7.85 11.74 12.04
CA GLU A 218 6.63 12.51 11.75
C GLU A 218 5.57 11.72 10.97
N GLN A 219 5.93 10.57 10.38
CA GLN A 219 5.01 9.84 9.51
C GLN A 219 3.99 9.04 10.32
N THR A 220 2.76 8.96 9.81
CA THR A 220 1.65 8.26 10.48
C THR A 220 1.96 6.80 10.81
N TYR A 221 2.73 6.12 9.97
CA TYR A 221 3.19 4.74 10.19
C TYR A 221 4.28 4.59 11.27
N CYS A 222 4.78 5.69 11.82
CA CYS A 222 5.73 5.72 12.93
C CYS A 222 5.16 6.34 14.21
N GLN A 223 3.92 6.84 14.15
CA GLN A 223 3.21 7.40 15.28
C GLN A 223 2.38 6.31 15.96
N PRO A 224 2.46 6.15 17.29
CA PRO A 224 1.57 5.25 18.01
C PRO A 224 0.09 5.60 17.76
N ILE A 225 -0.78 4.59 17.80
CA ILE A 225 -2.21 4.73 17.47
C ILE A 225 -2.88 5.87 18.26
N PHE A 226 -2.54 6.02 19.54
CA PHE A 226 -3.08 7.08 20.41
C PHE A 226 -2.74 8.50 19.95
N ASN A 227 -1.61 8.71 19.25
CA ASN A 227 -1.22 10.01 18.69
C ASN A 227 -1.93 10.32 17.36
N THR A 228 -2.51 9.32 16.70
CA THR A 228 -3.13 9.46 15.37
C THR A 228 -4.66 9.47 15.41
N ARG A 229 -5.26 9.37 16.61
CA ARG A 229 -6.72 9.38 16.77
C ARG A 229 -7.29 10.71 16.27
N PRO A 230 -8.22 10.73 15.30
CA PRO A 230 -8.89 11.95 14.88
C PRO A 230 -9.60 12.61 16.07
N VAL A 231 -9.41 13.92 16.22
CA VAL A 231 -10.14 14.71 17.22
C VAL A 231 -11.62 14.70 16.84
N ALA A 232 -12.50 14.49 17.83
CA ALA A 232 -13.94 14.56 17.61
C ALA A 232 -14.32 15.95 17.10
N ARG A 233 -15.25 16.02 16.15
CA ARG A 233 -15.82 17.29 15.67
C ARG A 233 -16.39 18.06 16.88
N PRO A 234 -16.09 19.36 17.06
CA PRO A 234 -16.72 20.16 18.11
C PRO A 234 -18.25 20.11 18.01
N ALA A 235 -18.93 20.11 19.15
CA ALA A 235 -20.39 20.22 19.19
C ALA A 235 -20.81 21.57 18.57
N PRO A 236 -21.94 21.63 17.83
CA PRO A 236 -22.47 22.89 17.37
C PRO A 236 -22.78 23.80 18.57
N PRO A 237 -22.71 25.14 18.42
CA PRO A 237 -23.13 26.07 19.45
C PRO A 237 -24.57 25.78 19.87
N ILE A 238 -24.83 25.81 21.18
CA ILE A 238 -26.19 25.74 21.70
C ILE A 238 -26.85 27.10 21.41
N GLU A 239 -27.76 27.14 20.44
CA GLU A 239 -28.65 28.29 20.26
C GLU A 239 -29.61 28.32 21.45
N VAL A 240 -29.42 29.29 22.33
CA VAL A 240 -30.36 29.58 23.41
C VAL A 240 -31.49 30.37 22.76
N ALA A 241 -32.67 29.76 22.65
CA ALA A 241 -33.86 30.49 22.25
C ALA A 241 -34.16 31.55 23.32
N GLU A 242 -34.08 32.83 22.94
CA GLU A 242 -34.62 33.91 23.75
C GLU A 242 -36.14 33.87 23.63
N ASP A 243 -36.80 33.34 24.66
CA ASP A 243 -38.25 33.45 24.81
C ASP A 243 -38.60 34.91 25.12
N GLY A 244 -39.35 35.55 24.22
CA GLY A 244 -39.86 36.92 24.34
C GLY A 244 -41.12 37.05 25.18
#